data_AF-A0AAC9D1N4-F1
#
_entry.id   AF-A0AAC9D1N4-F1
#
_cell.length_a   1.000
_cell.length_b   1.000
_cell.length_c   1.000
_cell.angle_alpha   90.00
_cell.angle_beta   90.00
_cell.angle_gamma   90.00
#
_symmetry.space_group_name_H-M   'P 1'
#
loop_
_entity.id
_entity.type
_entity.pdbx_description
1 polymer ?
#
loop_
_entity_poly.entity_id
_entity_poly.type
_entity_poly.pdbx_seq_one_letter_code
_entity_poly.pdbx_strand_id
1 'polypeptide(L)'
;MFGLFKKSKDSQNGESTPEWYSELQENQQRWFAFLEKLEAKMEEFATAAIPELKEIMQSDDDIYKRTFHRVYSGVNGQLNNIREKARDVYEEKVHDVYYNLNSQISVLSKHHDLLSDFRSACSDRYNEFENKYDYWRKQIDKTQERDLETEYQKILDEYEAIKNKFNCTQCGGNIVIEKIFLIETYITCPYCQTQNTFAPSTLGRNLQNIARNLAEQRTAHLYEAYEAEKDKERDLYHQRHELSLSIIHEKDKKVLYEVQLKMDDLEEQRQFAIKNVPKLHQEYLRAMYDELNKITPDLKEHNEKMYQNQLQYL
;
A
#
# COMPACT_ATOMS: atom_id res chain seq x y z
N MET A 1 12.14 25.98 8.96
CA MET A 1 12.21 27.42 9.26
C MET A 1 11.43 27.66 10.54
N PHE A 2 12.15 27.93 11.63
CA PHE A 2 11.59 28.20 12.95
C PHE A 2 11.02 29.61 13.02
N GLY A 3 9.86 29.77 13.66
CA GLY A 3 9.53 31.02 14.33
C GLY A 3 8.09 31.49 14.17
N LEU A 4 7.23 31.11 15.11
CA LEU A 4 6.08 31.91 15.51
C LEU A 4 5.76 31.70 17.01
N PHE A 5 6.61 32.23 17.89
CA PHE A 5 6.19 32.57 19.26
C PHE A 5 6.21 34.08 19.41
N LYS A 6 5.05 34.70 19.26
CA LYS A 6 4.83 36.11 19.57
C LYS A 6 4.63 36.21 21.09
N LYS A 7 5.64 36.72 21.79
CA LYS A 7 5.52 37.18 23.18
C LYS A 7 4.46 38.29 23.25
N SER A 8 3.32 38.00 23.87
CA SER A 8 2.38 39.03 24.35
C SER A 8 2.42 39.10 25.87
N LYS A 9 3.13 40.12 26.34
CA LYS A 9 2.97 40.91 27.58
C LYS A 9 2.31 40.22 28.79
N ASP A 10 3.16 40.00 29.78
CA ASP A 10 2.84 39.95 31.20
C ASP A 10 1.86 41.07 31.62
N SER A 11 0.74 40.68 32.21
CA SER A 11 0.03 41.52 33.18
C SER A 11 -0.77 40.66 34.17
N GLN A 12 -0.26 40.63 35.41
CA GLN A 12 -1.01 40.65 36.66
C GLN A 12 -1.96 39.47 36.97
N ASN A 13 -1.36 38.33 37.32
CA ASN A 13 -1.70 37.45 38.45
C ASN A 13 -0.62 36.36 38.47
N GLY A 14 0.57 36.72 38.96
CA GLY A 14 1.78 35.92 38.84
C GLY A 14 1.82 34.76 39.82
N GLU A 15 1.12 33.66 39.50
CA GLU A 15 1.58 32.34 39.92
C GLU A 15 2.57 31.84 38.87
N SER A 16 3.77 31.47 39.34
CA SER A 16 4.85 30.96 38.50
C SER A 16 4.42 29.70 37.75
N THR A 17 4.94 29.52 36.54
CA THR A 17 4.79 28.27 35.78
C THR A 17 5.06 27.05 36.67
N PRO A 18 4.20 26.01 36.65
CA PRO A 18 4.37 24.87 37.54
C PRO A 18 5.72 24.17 37.35
N GLU A 19 6.32 23.65 38.43
CA GLU A 19 7.64 23.00 38.39
C GLU A 19 7.68 21.82 37.38
N TRP A 20 6.59 21.03 37.32
CA TRP A 20 6.43 19.90 36.39
C TRP A 20 6.42 20.31 34.91
N TYR A 21 6.16 21.57 34.57
CA TYR A 21 6.14 22.01 33.19
C TYR A 21 7.53 21.97 32.54
N SER A 22 8.58 22.26 33.32
CA SER A 22 9.95 22.15 32.83
C SER A 22 10.33 20.70 32.48
N GLU A 23 9.88 19.75 33.29
CA GLU A 23 10.06 18.31 33.05
C GLU A 23 9.32 17.85 31.80
N LEU A 24 8.11 18.34 31.54
CA LEU A 24 7.38 18.05 30.30
C LEU A 24 8.12 18.57 29.06
N GLN A 25 8.65 19.80 29.11
CA GLN A 25 9.41 20.37 28.00
C GLN A 25 10.69 19.57 27.72
N GLU A 26 11.40 19.15 28.77
CA GLU A 26 12.59 18.32 28.62
C GLU A 26 12.25 16.94 28.03
N ASN A 27 11.21 16.27 28.54
CA ASN A 27 10.76 14.98 28.02
C ASN A 27 10.32 15.09 26.55
N GLN A 28 9.61 16.15 26.18
CA GLN A 28 9.22 16.41 24.79
C GLN A 28 10.45 16.56 23.88
N GLN A 29 11.44 17.36 24.29
CA GLN A 29 12.66 17.54 23.49
C GLN A 29 13.45 16.24 23.33
N ARG A 30 13.57 15.45 24.41
CA ARG A 30 14.23 14.13 24.37
C ARG A 30 13.48 13.17 23.46
N TRP A 31 12.15 13.15 23.51
CA TRP A 31 11.31 12.35 22.63
C TRP A 31 11.52 12.73 21.16
N PHE A 32 11.51 14.02 20.84
CA PHE A 32 11.67 14.50 19.46
C PHE A 32 13.05 14.13 18.90
N ALA A 33 14.11 14.38 19.67
CA ALA A 33 15.47 14.04 19.29
C ALA A 33 15.69 12.51 19.17
N PHE A 34 14.96 11.71 19.94
CA PHE A 34 14.98 10.27 19.83
C PHE A 34 14.33 9.79 18.52
N LEU A 35 13.16 10.32 18.17
CA LEU A 35 12.48 10.01 16.90
C LEU A 35 13.32 10.41 15.70
N GLU A 36 13.93 11.60 15.69
CA GLU A 36 14.82 12.04 14.61
C GLU A 36 15.97 11.03 14.35
N LYS A 37 16.54 10.44 15.41
CA LYS A 37 17.58 9.41 15.28
C LYS A 37 17.04 8.10 14.71
N LEU A 38 15.83 7.70 15.10
CA LEU A 38 15.19 6.50 14.53
C LEU A 38 14.85 6.71 13.06
N GLU A 39 14.39 7.89 12.68
CA GLU A 39 14.09 8.26 11.29
C GLU A 39 15.34 8.24 10.41
N ALA A 40 16.42 8.85 10.87
CA ALA A 40 17.69 8.84 10.14
C ALA A 40 18.20 7.40 9.94
N LYS A 41 18.12 6.56 11.00
CA LYS A 41 18.50 5.15 10.91
C LYS A 41 17.62 4.38 9.92
N MET A 42 16.31 4.64 9.95
CA MET A 42 15.35 4.00 9.05
C MET A 42 15.61 4.37 7.59
N GLU A 43 15.83 5.66 7.31
CA GLU A 43 16.16 6.16 5.97
C GLU A 43 17.48 5.58 5.45
N GLU A 44 18.54 5.61 6.27
CA GLU A 44 19.85 5.02 5.91
C GLU A 44 19.70 3.53 5.57
N PHE A 45 19.01 2.78 6.44
CA PHE A 45 18.79 1.36 6.26
C PHE A 45 17.98 1.04 5.01
N ALA A 46 16.85 1.72 4.81
CA ALA A 46 15.99 1.50 3.66
C ALA A 46 16.70 1.88 2.35
N THR A 47 17.42 3.01 2.33
CA THR A 47 18.17 3.47 1.15
C THR A 47 19.26 2.47 0.74
N ALA A 48 19.92 1.83 1.70
CA ALA A 48 20.89 0.77 1.43
C ALA A 48 20.22 -0.55 1.00
N ALA A 49 19.11 -0.94 1.62
CA ALA A 49 18.45 -2.22 1.37
C ALA A 49 17.72 -2.28 0.01
N ILE A 50 17.13 -1.17 -0.44
CA ILE A 50 16.36 -1.11 -1.71
C ILE A 50 17.16 -1.59 -2.93
N PRO A 51 18.37 -1.07 -3.24
CA PRO A 51 19.13 -1.52 -4.40
C PRO A 51 19.54 -3.00 -4.28
N GLU A 52 19.94 -3.46 -3.10
CA GLU A 52 20.30 -4.87 -2.87
C GLU A 52 19.11 -5.81 -3.10
N LEU A 53 17.93 -5.45 -2.60
CA LEU A 53 16.71 -6.21 -2.81
C LEU A 53 16.33 -6.29 -4.29
N LYS A 54 16.48 -5.19 -5.04
CA LYS A 54 16.22 -5.17 -6.49
C LYS A 54 17.22 -6.03 -7.26
N GLU A 55 18.50 -5.98 -6.90
CA GLU A 55 19.52 -6.82 -7.51
C GLU A 55 19.24 -8.31 -7.27
N ILE A 56 18.96 -8.69 -6.02
CA ILE A 56 18.61 -10.08 -5.68
C ILE A 56 17.35 -10.52 -6.43
N MET A 57 16.32 -9.67 -6.53
CA MET A 57 15.11 -10.00 -7.29
C MET A 57 15.42 -10.31 -8.76
N GLN A 58 16.33 -9.54 -9.38
CA GLN A 58 16.72 -9.72 -10.77
C GLN A 58 17.62 -10.94 -10.98
N SER A 59 18.58 -11.18 -10.08
CA SER A 59 19.57 -12.25 -10.22
C SER A 59 19.12 -13.62 -9.69
N ASP A 60 18.07 -13.68 -8.87
CA ASP A 60 17.57 -14.95 -8.32
C ASP A 60 16.87 -15.77 -9.41
N ASP A 61 17.56 -16.75 -9.98
CA ASP A 61 17.01 -17.64 -11.01
C ASP A 61 15.95 -18.63 -10.47
N ASP A 62 15.74 -18.70 -9.14
CA ASP A 62 14.66 -19.49 -8.57
C ASP A 62 13.29 -18.90 -8.98
N ILE A 63 12.45 -19.73 -9.60
CA ILE A 63 11.07 -19.40 -9.99
C ILE A 63 10.26 -18.84 -8.81
N TYR A 64 10.55 -19.30 -7.59
CA TYR A 64 9.88 -18.88 -6.36
C TYR A 64 10.61 -17.76 -5.61
N LYS A 65 11.72 -17.23 -6.13
CA LYS A 65 12.47 -16.11 -5.55
C LYS A 65 12.75 -16.26 -4.05
N ARG A 66 13.08 -17.49 -3.60
CA ARG A 66 13.19 -17.82 -2.17
C ARG A 66 14.29 -17.02 -1.48
N THR A 67 15.39 -16.74 -2.17
CA THR A 67 16.48 -15.95 -1.62
C THR A 67 16.03 -14.52 -1.39
N PHE A 68 15.37 -13.93 -2.39
CA PHE A 68 14.75 -12.61 -2.26
C PHE A 68 13.80 -12.56 -1.05
N HIS A 69 12.83 -13.47 -0.94
CA HIS A 69 11.84 -13.43 0.14
C HIS A 69 12.46 -13.58 1.53
N ARG A 70 13.55 -14.35 1.67
CA ARG A 70 14.28 -14.45 2.93
C ARG A 70 14.92 -13.11 3.32
N VAL A 71 15.58 -12.45 2.39
CA VAL A 71 16.25 -11.15 2.64
C VAL A 71 15.20 -10.06 2.87
N TYR A 72 14.17 -9.99 2.04
CA TYR A 72 13.04 -9.06 2.20
C TYR A 72 12.37 -9.20 3.58
N SER A 73 12.12 -10.44 4.05
CA SER A 73 11.58 -10.68 5.39
C SER A 73 12.51 -10.16 6.49
N GLY A 74 13.82 -10.39 6.35
CA GLY A 74 14.83 -9.84 7.26
C GLY A 74 14.83 -8.31 7.29
N VAL A 75 14.74 -7.66 6.14
CA VAL A 75 14.67 -6.20 6.02
C VAL A 75 13.43 -5.65 6.72
N ASN A 76 12.28 -6.27 6.53
CA ASN A 76 11.05 -5.85 7.21
C ASN A 76 11.05 -6.11 8.70
N GLY A 77 11.68 -7.20 9.14
CA GLY A 77 11.92 -7.42 10.57
C GLY A 77 12.72 -6.26 11.18
N GLN A 78 13.76 -5.79 10.49
CA GLN A 78 14.55 -4.65 10.98
C GLN A 78 13.77 -3.33 11.00
N LEU A 79 12.99 -3.03 9.96
CA LEU A 79 12.10 -1.86 9.96
C LEU A 79 11.07 -1.95 11.10
N ASN A 80 10.42 -3.09 11.27
CA ASN A 80 9.44 -3.26 12.34
C ASN A 80 10.07 -3.10 13.73
N ASN A 81 11.29 -3.60 13.93
CA ASN A 81 12.01 -3.38 15.19
C ASN A 81 12.28 -1.90 15.48
N ILE A 82 12.50 -1.07 14.46
CA ILE A 82 12.63 0.39 14.64
C ILE A 82 11.30 1.00 15.08
N ARG A 83 10.19 0.58 14.45
CA ARG A 83 8.83 1.03 14.79
C ARG A 83 8.43 0.64 16.22
N GLU A 84 8.58 -0.64 16.59
CA GLU A 84 8.26 -1.12 17.94
C GLU A 84 9.08 -0.37 19.00
N LYS A 85 10.36 -0.09 18.72
CA LYS A 85 11.18 0.71 19.64
C LYS A 85 10.63 2.14 19.83
N ALA A 86 10.10 2.76 18.78
CA ALA A 86 9.46 4.06 18.90
C ALA A 86 8.19 3.97 19.76
N ARG A 87 7.36 2.95 19.52
CA ARG A 87 6.16 2.66 20.29
C ARG A 87 6.45 2.44 21.77
N ASP A 88 7.38 1.56 22.11
CA ASP A 88 7.73 1.24 23.49
C ASP A 88 8.16 2.48 24.27
N VAL A 89 9.00 3.32 23.65
CA VAL A 89 9.48 4.56 24.27
C VAL A 89 8.37 5.60 24.35
N TYR A 90 7.45 5.65 23.39
CA TYR A 90 6.28 6.52 23.46
C TYR A 90 5.36 6.13 24.64
N GLU A 91 5.09 4.84 24.79
CA GLU A 91 4.32 4.31 25.91
C GLU A 91 4.99 4.65 27.26
N GLU A 92 6.28 4.35 27.41
CA GLU A 92 7.01 4.56 28.67
C GLU A 92 7.31 6.04 29.00
N LYS A 93 7.67 6.85 28.00
CA LYS A 93 8.22 8.21 28.24
C LYS A 93 7.23 9.33 27.95
N VAL A 94 6.16 9.07 27.22
CA VAL A 94 5.12 10.06 26.95
C VAL A 94 3.82 9.69 27.67
N HIS A 95 3.30 8.48 27.47
CA HIS A 95 2.02 8.08 28.05
C HIS A 95 2.09 7.99 29.58
N ASP A 96 3.09 7.32 30.15
CA ASP A 96 3.19 7.19 31.60
C ASP A 96 3.36 8.55 32.29
N VAL A 97 4.21 9.44 31.73
CA VAL A 97 4.40 10.81 32.25
C VAL A 97 3.09 11.59 32.20
N TYR A 98 2.38 11.54 31.06
CA TYR A 98 1.09 12.20 30.90
C TYR A 98 0.07 11.69 31.91
N TYR A 99 -0.14 10.36 32.01
CA TYR A 99 -1.18 9.80 32.87
C TYR A 99 -0.87 10.00 34.35
N ASN A 100 0.40 9.94 34.74
CA ASN A 100 0.82 10.24 36.10
C ASN A 100 0.45 11.69 36.48
N LEU A 101 0.86 12.68 35.68
CA LEU A 101 0.55 14.09 35.94
C LEU A 101 -0.96 14.39 35.84
N ASN A 102 -1.65 13.80 34.86
CA ASN A 102 -3.09 13.97 34.67
C ASN A 102 -3.89 13.47 35.88
N SER A 103 -3.40 12.45 36.59
CA SER A 103 -4.06 11.94 37.80
C SER A 103 -3.94 12.90 39.00
N GLN A 104 -2.98 13.82 38.96
CA GLN A 104 -2.67 14.75 40.05
C GLN A 104 -3.21 16.17 39.80
N ILE A 105 -3.46 16.53 38.53
CA ILE A 105 -3.88 17.86 38.13
C ILE A 105 -5.39 17.88 37.86
N SER A 106 -6.12 18.79 38.52
CA SER A 106 -7.55 18.98 38.25
C SER A 106 -7.79 19.46 36.82
N VAL A 107 -8.81 18.93 36.16
CA VAL A 107 -9.28 19.40 34.84
C VAL A 107 -9.72 20.86 34.86
N LEU A 108 -10.09 21.40 36.03
CA LEU A 108 -10.44 22.80 36.20
C LEU A 108 -9.21 23.71 36.42
N SER A 109 -8.00 23.14 36.45
CA SER A 109 -6.76 23.90 36.57
C SER A 109 -6.52 24.74 35.31
N LYS A 110 -6.13 26.00 35.48
CA LYS A 110 -5.71 26.89 34.38
C LYS A 110 -4.46 26.38 33.64
N HIS A 111 -3.73 25.42 34.21
CA HIS A 111 -2.54 24.82 33.62
C HIS A 111 -2.79 23.44 33.01
N HIS A 112 -4.03 22.93 33.06
CA HIS A 112 -4.38 21.63 32.46
C HIS A 112 -4.08 21.59 30.96
N ASP A 113 -4.29 22.71 30.26
CA ASP A 113 -4.02 22.83 28.82
C ASP A 113 -2.55 22.55 28.47
N LEU A 114 -1.60 22.88 29.35
CA LEU A 114 -0.18 22.59 29.13
C LEU A 114 0.12 21.09 29.05
N LEU A 115 -0.64 20.27 29.79
CA LEU A 115 -0.52 18.81 29.75
C LEU A 115 -1.16 18.23 28.47
N SER A 116 -2.29 18.81 28.06
CA SER A 116 -2.93 18.47 26.78
C SER A 116 -2.02 18.82 25.61
N ASP A 117 -1.42 20.01 25.61
CA ASP A 117 -0.49 20.48 24.58
C ASP A 117 0.73 19.56 24.46
N PHE A 118 1.32 19.15 25.59
CA PHE A 118 2.43 18.18 25.61
C PHE A 118 2.03 16.85 24.94
N ARG A 119 0.87 16.29 25.31
CA ARG A 119 0.39 15.02 24.74
C ARG A 119 0.12 15.16 23.24
N SER A 120 -0.57 16.22 22.82
CA SER A 120 -0.86 16.48 21.41
C SER A 120 0.44 16.62 20.61
N ALA A 121 1.37 17.46 21.07
CA ALA A 121 2.64 17.66 20.37
C ALA A 121 3.47 16.36 20.24
N CYS A 122 3.53 15.54 21.29
CA CYS A 122 4.21 14.26 21.25
C CYS A 122 3.51 13.24 20.32
N SER A 123 2.17 13.20 20.34
CA SER A 123 1.37 12.33 19.49
C SER A 123 1.48 12.72 18.02
N ASP A 124 1.39 14.01 17.71
CA ASP A 124 1.51 14.52 16.35
C ASP A 124 2.90 14.19 15.77
N ARG A 125 3.95 14.41 16.58
CA ARG A 125 5.32 14.05 16.18
C ARG A 125 5.50 12.54 15.98
N TYR A 126 4.82 11.71 16.77
CA TYR A 126 4.82 10.26 16.58
C TYR A 126 4.09 9.83 15.30
N ASN A 127 2.96 10.48 14.98
CA ASN A 127 2.24 10.25 13.73
C ASN A 127 3.10 10.62 12.50
N GLU A 128 3.91 11.69 12.58
CA GLU A 128 4.89 12.01 11.52
C GLU A 128 5.94 10.89 11.34
N PHE A 129 6.41 10.29 12.44
CA PHE A 129 7.31 9.15 12.38
C PHE A 129 6.64 7.93 11.71
N GLU A 130 5.39 7.61 12.09
CA GLU A 130 4.63 6.52 11.48
C GLU A 130 4.42 6.74 9.97
N ASN A 131 4.12 7.97 9.55
CA ASN A 131 4.02 8.31 8.12
C ASN A 131 5.34 8.05 7.37
N LYS A 132 6.49 8.37 7.96
CA LYS A 132 7.81 8.07 7.39
C LYS A 132 8.09 6.56 7.34
N TYR A 133 7.69 5.84 8.39
CA TYR A 133 7.78 4.37 8.41
C TYR A 133 6.98 3.74 7.28
N ASP A 134 5.72 4.15 7.13
CA ASP A 134 4.83 3.65 6.08
C ASP A 134 5.37 4.00 4.69
N TYR A 135 5.96 5.18 4.52
CA TYR A 135 6.64 5.55 3.28
C TYR A 135 7.76 4.55 2.94
N TRP A 136 8.68 4.31 3.86
CA TRP A 136 9.81 3.40 3.62
C TRP A 136 9.36 1.95 3.46
N ARG A 137 8.38 1.50 4.23
CA ARG A 137 7.76 0.18 4.07
C ARG A 137 7.21 0.00 2.65
N LYS A 138 6.49 1.00 2.12
CA LYS A 138 5.99 1.01 0.74
C LYS A 138 7.12 0.99 -0.28
N GLN A 139 8.22 1.73 -0.08
CA GLN A 139 9.37 1.66 -1.00
C GLN A 139 10.03 0.29 -1.02
N ILE A 140 10.12 -0.38 0.14
CA ILE A 140 10.61 -1.76 0.23
C ILE A 140 9.64 -2.74 -0.43
N ASP A 141 8.32 -2.54 -0.31
CA ASP A 141 7.33 -3.39 -0.99
C ASP A 141 7.45 -3.33 -2.51
N LYS A 142 7.77 -2.16 -3.08
CA LYS A 142 8.00 -2.01 -4.52
C LYS A 142 9.19 -2.84 -5.03
N THR A 143 10.12 -3.27 -4.18
CA THR A 143 11.22 -4.14 -4.63
C THR A 143 10.75 -5.56 -4.95
N GLN A 144 9.51 -5.93 -4.60
CA GLN A 144 8.90 -7.19 -4.98
C GLN A 144 8.37 -7.20 -6.41
N GLU A 145 8.27 -6.04 -7.06
CA GLU A 145 7.74 -5.92 -8.41
C GLU A 145 8.59 -6.74 -9.38
N ARG A 146 7.95 -7.73 -10.00
CA ARG A 146 8.54 -8.60 -11.02
C ARG A 146 8.17 -8.07 -12.40
N ASP A 147 9.09 -8.17 -13.34
CA ASP A 147 8.78 -8.01 -14.76
C ASP A 147 8.12 -9.29 -15.27
N LEU A 148 6.79 -9.35 -15.13
CA LEU A 148 6.02 -10.52 -15.52
C LEU A 148 5.89 -10.64 -17.04
N GLU A 149 6.12 -9.58 -17.80
CA GLU A 149 6.14 -9.62 -19.26
C GLU A 149 7.39 -10.37 -19.74
N THR A 150 8.55 -10.07 -19.17
CA THR A 150 9.78 -10.83 -19.42
C THR A 150 9.63 -12.29 -19.02
N GLU A 151 8.99 -12.58 -17.87
CA GLU A 151 8.73 -13.97 -17.47
C GLU A 151 7.76 -14.70 -18.40
N TYR A 152 6.70 -14.02 -18.85
CA TYR A 152 5.75 -14.57 -19.81
C TYR A 152 6.39 -14.84 -21.16
N GLN A 153 7.25 -13.93 -21.64
CA GLN A 153 7.99 -14.13 -22.88
C GLN A 153 8.88 -15.38 -22.82
N LYS A 154 9.54 -15.65 -21.68
CA LYS A 154 10.31 -16.89 -21.48
C LYS A 154 9.45 -18.15 -21.61
N ILE A 155 8.21 -18.11 -21.12
CA ILE A 155 7.25 -19.23 -21.26
C ILE A 155 6.86 -19.42 -22.73
N LEU A 156 6.58 -18.32 -23.45
CA LEU A 156 6.26 -18.36 -24.88
C LEU A 156 7.42 -18.90 -25.72
N ASP A 157 8.64 -18.44 -25.45
CA ASP A 157 9.84 -18.89 -26.14
C ASP A 157 10.12 -20.38 -25.91
N GLU A 158 9.94 -20.87 -24.67
CA GLU A 158 10.06 -22.29 -24.35
C GLU A 158 9.00 -23.11 -25.10
N TYR A 159 7.75 -22.66 -25.08
CA TYR A 159 6.65 -23.32 -25.80
C TYR A 159 6.96 -23.43 -27.29
N GLU A 160 7.37 -22.33 -27.94
CA GLU A 160 7.77 -22.31 -29.34
C GLU A 160 8.92 -23.29 -29.63
N ALA A 161 9.88 -23.42 -28.70
CA ALA A 161 11.00 -24.33 -28.82
C ALA A 161 10.61 -25.82 -28.69
N ILE A 162 9.53 -26.16 -27.98
CA ILE A 162 9.12 -27.56 -27.72
C ILE A 162 7.92 -28.03 -28.55
N LYS A 163 7.09 -27.13 -29.09
CA LYS A 163 5.77 -27.49 -29.67
C LYS A 163 5.81 -28.50 -30.81
N ASN A 164 6.94 -28.62 -31.51
CA ASN A 164 7.15 -29.54 -32.64
C ASN A 164 8.13 -30.69 -32.33
N LYS A 165 8.49 -30.90 -31.06
CA LYS A 165 9.49 -31.90 -30.62
C LYS A 165 8.88 -33.10 -29.90
N PHE A 166 7.55 -33.17 -29.78
CA PHE A 166 6.88 -34.27 -29.10
C PHE A 166 6.59 -35.39 -30.11
N ASN A 167 7.06 -36.61 -29.84
CA ASN A 167 6.89 -37.74 -30.74
C ASN A 167 5.98 -38.80 -30.12
N CYS A 168 5.18 -39.45 -30.96
CA CYS A 168 4.37 -40.59 -30.55
C CYS A 168 5.27 -41.75 -30.08
N THR A 169 4.97 -42.31 -28.92
CA THR A 169 5.72 -43.44 -28.34
C THR A 169 5.58 -44.74 -29.15
N GLN A 170 4.48 -44.90 -29.88
CA GLN A 170 4.19 -46.11 -30.67
C GLN A 170 4.76 -46.05 -32.09
N CYS A 171 4.48 -44.98 -32.84
CA CYS A 171 4.84 -44.88 -34.27
C CYS A 171 5.99 -43.92 -34.57
N GLY A 172 6.50 -43.17 -33.58
CA GLY A 172 7.53 -42.16 -33.76
C GLY A 172 7.07 -40.87 -34.47
N GLY A 173 5.84 -40.83 -34.99
CA GLY A 173 5.28 -39.66 -35.68
C GLY A 173 5.26 -38.41 -34.80
N ASN A 174 5.60 -37.26 -35.39
CA ASN A 174 5.65 -35.97 -34.68
C ASN A 174 4.24 -35.46 -34.35
N ILE A 175 3.98 -35.14 -33.09
CA ILE A 175 2.72 -34.60 -32.60
C ILE A 175 2.95 -33.12 -32.26
N VAL A 176 2.23 -32.24 -32.94
CA VAL A 176 2.29 -30.80 -32.67
C VAL A 176 1.48 -30.49 -31.40
N ILE A 177 2.09 -29.78 -30.46
CA ILE A 177 1.45 -29.29 -29.25
C ILE A 177 0.79 -27.95 -29.56
N GLU A 178 -0.54 -27.93 -29.66
CA GLU A 178 -1.31 -26.77 -30.18
C GLU A 178 -1.36 -25.56 -29.24
N LYS A 179 -1.06 -25.75 -27.94
CA LYS A 179 -1.13 -24.72 -26.91
C LYS A 179 -0.31 -25.08 -25.68
N ILE A 180 -0.14 -24.13 -24.77
CA ILE A 180 0.51 -24.36 -23.48
C ILE A 180 -0.47 -25.11 -22.56
N PHE A 181 -0.15 -26.36 -22.23
CA PHE A 181 -0.89 -27.12 -21.23
C PHE A 181 -0.37 -26.80 -19.82
N LEU A 182 -1.28 -26.66 -18.85
CA LEU A 182 -0.96 -26.37 -17.45
C LEU A 182 -0.84 -27.66 -16.61
N ILE A 183 -1.36 -28.77 -17.11
CA ILE A 183 -1.37 -30.08 -16.46
C ILE A 183 -1.00 -31.17 -17.47
N GLU A 184 -0.70 -32.36 -16.95
CA GLU A 184 -0.52 -33.55 -17.79
C GLU A 184 -1.80 -33.82 -18.58
N THR A 185 -1.64 -33.96 -19.89
CA THR A 185 -2.77 -34.04 -20.82
C THR A 185 -2.56 -35.19 -21.79
N TYR A 186 -3.64 -35.92 -22.06
CA TYR A 186 -3.64 -36.94 -23.08
C TYR A 186 -3.79 -36.34 -24.47
N ILE A 187 -2.91 -36.71 -25.38
CA ILE A 187 -2.89 -36.25 -26.77
C ILE A 187 -2.93 -37.47 -27.70
N THR A 188 -3.93 -37.52 -28.56
CA THR A 188 -4.08 -38.58 -29.55
C THR A 188 -3.13 -38.35 -30.72
N CYS A 189 -2.37 -39.38 -31.11
CA CYS A 189 -1.50 -39.31 -32.27
C CYS A 189 -2.33 -39.24 -33.56
N PRO A 190 -2.12 -38.24 -34.43
CA PRO A 190 -2.89 -38.12 -35.67
C PRO A 190 -2.60 -39.24 -36.68
N TYR A 191 -1.43 -39.90 -36.60
CA TYR A 191 -1.02 -40.94 -37.54
C TYR A 191 -1.53 -42.34 -37.18
N CYS A 192 -1.35 -42.75 -35.92
CA CYS A 192 -1.65 -44.12 -35.48
C CYS A 192 -2.76 -44.21 -34.43
N GLN A 193 -3.38 -43.08 -34.06
CA GLN A 193 -4.47 -42.97 -33.08
C GLN A 193 -4.12 -43.43 -31.66
N THR A 194 -2.86 -43.73 -31.37
CA THR A 194 -2.39 -44.05 -30.02
C THR A 194 -2.49 -42.81 -29.12
N GLN A 195 -3.00 -43.00 -27.91
CA GLN A 195 -3.03 -41.97 -26.88
C GLN A 195 -1.64 -41.83 -26.23
N ASN A 196 -1.10 -40.61 -26.21
CA ASN A 196 0.17 -40.27 -25.58
C ASN A 196 -0.10 -39.34 -24.41
N THR A 197 0.78 -39.34 -23.41
CA THR A 197 0.72 -38.39 -22.29
C THR A 197 1.75 -37.30 -22.50
N PHE A 198 1.30 -36.06 -22.62
CA PHE A 198 2.17 -34.89 -22.64
C PHE A 198 2.26 -34.30 -21.24
N ALA A 199 3.47 -34.15 -20.72
CA ALA A 199 3.73 -33.48 -19.46
C ALA A 199 4.33 -32.09 -19.74
N PRO A 200 3.65 -31.00 -19.34
CA PRO A 200 4.20 -29.66 -19.51
C PRO A 200 5.39 -29.43 -18.60
N SER A 201 6.31 -28.58 -19.06
CA SER A 201 7.48 -28.11 -18.30
C SER A 201 7.07 -27.34 -17.04
N THR A 202 8.04 -27.10 -16.16
CA THR A 202 7.84 -26.26 -14.98
C THR A 202 7.42 -24.84 -15.36
N LEU A 203 8.01 -24.26 -16.41
CA LEU A 203 7.66 -22.92 -16.90
C LEU A 203 6.25 -22.88 -17.50
N GLY A 204 5.88 -23.88 -18.32
CA GLY A 204 4.53 -24.00 -18.87
C GLY A 204 3.46 -24.11 -17.77
N ARG A 205 3.71 -24.91 -16.73
CA ARG A 205 2.84 -25.00 -15.55
C ARG A 205 2.76 -23.67 -14.78
N ASN A 206 3.86 -22.93 -14.73
CA ASN A 206 3.94 -21.65 -14.02
C ASN A 206 3.12 -20.52 -14.65
N LEU A 207 2.66 -20.67 -15.91
CA LEU A 207 1.79 -19.70 -16.57
C LEU A 207 0.56 -19.38 -15.71
N GLN A 208 -0.04 -20.39 -15.08
CA GLN A 208 -1.21 -20.19 -14.20
C GLN A 208 -0.89 -19.27 -13.01
N ASN A 209 0.33 -19.33 -12.47
CA ASN A 209 0.72 -18.57 -11.29
C ASN A 209 0.99 -17.10 -11.61
N ILE A 210 1.42 -16.79 -12.83
CA ILE A 210 1.76 -15.41 -13.23
C ILE A 210 0.63 -14.72 -13.99
N ALA A 211 -0.28 -15.47 -14.62
CA ALA A 211 -1.23 -14.92 -15.60
C ALA A 211 -2.11 -13.79 -15.03
N ARG A 212 -2.63 -13.96 -13.82
CA ARG A 212 -3.46 -12.92 -13.18
C ARG A 212 -2.65 -11.67 -12.86
N ASN A 213 -1.51 -11.82 -12.20
CA ASN A 213 -0.66 -10.69 -11.84
C ASN A 213 -0.16 -9.95 -13.10
N LEU A 214 0.08 -10.65 -14.20
CA LEU A 214 0.43 -10.04 -15.48
C LEU A 214 -0.74 -9.24 -16.07
N ALA A 215 -1.95 -9.80 -16.04
CA ALA A 215 -3.15 -9.08 -16.47
C ALA A 215 -3.37 -7.81 -15.63
N GLU A 216 -3.16 -7.90 -14.32
CA GLU A 216 -3.20 -6.75 -13.40
C GLU A 216 -2.12 -5.71 -13.76
N GLN A 217 -0.87 -6.13 -14.07
CA GLN A 217 0.18 -5.21 -14.52
C GLN A 217 -0.19 -4.49 -15.83
N ARG A 218 -0.73 -5.20 -16.82
CA ARG A 218 -1.16 -4.61 -18.10
C ARG A 218 -2.32 -3.62 -17.95
N THR A 219 -3.12 -3.78 -16.90
CA THR A 219 -4.31 -2.96 -16.63
C THR A 219 -4.15 -2.01 -15.45
N ALA A 220 -2.93 -1.86 -14.93
CA ALA A 220 -2.62 -1.04 -13.75
C ALA A 220 -3.12 0.40 -13.87
N HIS A 221 -3.00 1.01 -15.05
CA HIS A 221 -3.50 2.37 -15.33
C HIS A 221 -5.00 2.55 -15.09
N LEU A 222 -5.82 1.52 -15.33
CA LEU A 222 -7.26 1.56 -15.05
C LEU A 222 -7.54 1.42 -13.54
N TYR A 223 -6.77 0.57 -12.87
CA TYR A 223 -6.85 0.43 -11.41
C TYR A 223 -6.44 1.73 -10.71
N GLU A 224 -5.38 2.38 -11.17
CA GLU A 224 -4.93 3.70 -10.69
C GLU A 224 -6.01 4.77 -10.88
N ALA A 225 -6.70 4.79 -12.02
CA ALA A 225 -7.82 5.71 -12.25
C ALA A 225 -8.99 5.45 -11.29
N TYR A 226 -9.32 4.19 -11.01
CA TYR A 226 -10.32 3.81 -10.01
C TYR A 226 -9.93 4.25 -8.59
N GLU A 227 -8.70 3.96 -8.14
CA GLU A 227 -8.23 4.34 -6.80
C GLU A 227 -8.16 5.86 -6.65
N ALA A 228 -7.70 6.59 -7.67
CA ALA A 228 -7.67 8.05 -7.64
C ALA A 228 -9.08 8.66 -7.48
N GLU A 229 -10.09 8.13 -8.17
CA GLU A 229 -11.47 8.62 -8.03
C GLU A 229 -12.08 8.24 -6.66
N LYS A 230 -11.71 7.08 -6.11
CA LYS A 230 -12.11 6.65 -4.77
C LYS A 230 -11.49 7.53 -3.68
N ASP A 231 -10.20 7.83 -3.77
CA ASP A 231 -9.52 8.72 -2.82
C ASP A 231 -10.07 10.15 -2.91
N LYS A 232 -10.43 10.59 -4.12
CA LYS A 232 -11.08 11.89 -4.34
C LYS A 232 -12.38 12.04 -3.55
N GLU A 233 -13.19 10.99 -3.40
CA GLU A 233 -14.40 11.03 -2.56
C GLU A 233 -14.07 11.39 -1.11
N ARG A 234 -13.05 10.75 -0.56
CA ARG A 234 -12.59 10.95 0.82
C ARG A 234 -12.00 12.35 1.01
N ASP A 235 -11.18 12.79 0.06
CA ASP A 235 -10.57 14.12 0.10
C ASP A 235 -11.62 15.24 0.04
N LEU A 236 -12.62 15.10 -0.83
CA LEU A 236 -13.75 16.03 -0.92
C LEU A 236 -14.57 16.07 0.37
N TYR A 237 -14.80 14.91 1.00
CA TYR A 237 -15.46 14.85 2.30
C TYR A 237 -14.70 15.63 3.38
N HIS A 238 -13.38 15.42 3.48
CA HIS A 238 -12.54 16.10 4.47
C HIS A 238 -12.48 17.60 4.25
N GLN A 239 -12.28 18.05 3.01
CA GLN A 239 -12.30 19.48 2.67
C GLN A 239 -13.64 20.13 3.06
N ARG A 240 -14.76 19.45 2.80
CA ARG A 240 -16.09 19.93 3.21
C ARG A 240 -16.24 19.98 4.73
N HIS A 241 -15.70 18.99 5.44
CA HIS A 241 -15.72 18.94 6.89
C HIS A 241 -14.89 20.06 7.52
N GLU A 242 -13.69 20.34 7.00
CA GLU A 242 -12.84 21.45 7.46
C GLU A 242 -13.54 22.80 7.28
N LEU A 243 -14.19 23.02 6.14
CA LEU A 243 -15.00 24.22 5.92
C LEU A 243 -16.15 24.32 6.94
N SER A 244 -16.83 23.20 7.21
CA SER A 244 -17.89 23.13 8.23
C SER A 244 -17.38 23.50 9.63
N LEU A 245 -16.16 23.11 9.98
CA LEU A 245 -15.54 23.47 11.26
C LEU A 245 -15.15 24.95 11.31
N SER A 246 -14.67 25.50 10.17
CA SER A 246 -14.19 26.88 10.09
C SER A 246 -15.27 27.93 10.39
N ILE A 247 -16.55 27.60 10.18
CA ILE A 247 -17.68 28.52 10.33
C ILE A 247 -18.39 28.45 11.70
N ILE A 248 -17.99 27.55 12.61
CA ILE A 248 -18.69 27.32 13.90
C ILE A 248 -18.82 28.59 14.74
N HIS A 249 -17.84 29.49 14.65
CA HIS A 249 -17.82 30.75 15.40
C HIS A 249 -17.89 31.99 14.49
N GLU A 250 -18.11 31.81 13.20
CA GLU A 250 -18.20 32.91 12.23
C GLU A 250 -19.58 33.60 12.29
N LYS A 251 -19.60 34.93 12.19
CA LYS A 251 -20.80 35.76 12.28
C LYS A 251 -21.03 36.60 11.03
N ASP A 252 -20.03 36.77 10.18
CA ASP A 252 -20.15 37.50 8.92
C ASP A 252 -20.99 36.69 7.92
N LYS A 253 -22.18 37.23 7.59
CA LYS A 253 -23.14 36.60 6.67
C LYS A 253 -22.57 36.39 5.26
N LYS A 254 -21.67 37.26 4.81
CA LYS A 254 -21.05 37.14 3.49
C LYS A 254 -20.08 35.96 3.47
N VAL A 255 -19.24 35.84 4.51
CA VAL A 255 -18.31 34.72 4.68
C VAL A 255 -19.08 33.40 4.80
N LEU A 256 -20.15 33.35 5.60
CA LEU A 256 -21.00 32.17 5.72
C LEU A 256 -21.62 31.74 4.38
N TYR A 257 -22.12 32.69 3.58
CA TYR A 257 -22.67 32.40 2.27
C TYR A 257 -21.61 31.87 1.28
N GLU A 258 -20.43 32.49 1.25
CA GLU A 258 -19.32 32.05 0.39
C GLU A 258 -18.82 30.65 0.76
N VAL A 259 -18.71 30.33 2.05
CA VAL A 259 -18.32 28.99 2.52
C VAL A 259 -19.40 27.97 2.19
N GLN A 260 -20.68 28.31 2.35
CA GLN A 260 -21.78 27.41 1.99
C GLN A 260 -21.75 27.04 0.49
N LEU A 261 -21.55 28.01 -0.40
CA LEU A 261 -21.43 27.75 -1.84
C LEU A 261 -20.28 26.78 -2.16
N LYS A 262 -19.13 26.93 -1.50
CA LYS A 262 -17.99 26.00 -1.66
C LYS A 262 -18.32 24.62 -1.12
N MET A 263 -19.02 24.52 0.00
CA MET A 263 -19.44 23.24 0.57
C MET A 263 -20.43 22.50 -0.35
N ASP A 264 -21.34 23.23 -0.99
CA ASP A 264 -22.31 22.68 -1.94
C ASP A 264 -21.61 22.16 -3.22
N ASP A 265 -20.64 22.93 -3.75
CA ASP A 265 -19.81 22.51 -4.90
C ASP A 265 -18.98 21.25 -4.58
N LEU A 266 -18.34 21.20 -3.41
CA LEU A 266 -17.61 20.01 -2.96
C LEU A 266 -18.53 18.80 -2.81
N GLU A 267 -19.77 18.98 -2.33
CA GLU A 267 -20.73 17.89 -2.23
C GLU A 267 -21.20 17.39 -3.60
N GLU A 268 -21.41 18.29 -4.56
CA GLU A 268 -21.74 17.90 -5.94
C GLU A 268 -20.62 17.07 -6.57
N GLN A 269 -19.36 17.53 -6.45
CA GLN A 269 -18.19 16.78 -6.90
C GLN A 269 -18.07 15.42 -6.21
N ARG A 270 -18.35 15.36 -4.90
CA ARG A 270 -18.30 14.12 -4.13
C ARG A 270 -19.37 13.13 -4.59
N GLN A 271 -20.60 13.59 -4.82
CA GLN A 271 -21.69 12.75 -5.35
C GLN A 271 -21.39 12.25 -6.77
N PHE A 272 -20.70 13.06 -7.59
CA PHE A 272 -20.20 12.62 -8.88
C PHE A 272 -19.18 11.48 -8.71
N ALA A 273 -18.16 11.66 -7.86
CA ALA A 273 -17.14 10.64 -7.60
C ALA A 273 -17.77 9.32 -7.11
N ILE A 274 -18.70 9.38 -6.15
CA ILE A 274 -19.44 8.21 -5.63
C ILE A 274 -20.14 7.43 -6.75
N LYS A 275 -20.77 8.13 -7.71
CA LYS A 275 -21.45 7.50 -8.85
C LYS A 275 -20.48 6.97 -9.90
N ASN A 276 -19.26 7.49 -9.96
CA ASN A 276 -18.27 7.16 -10.96
C ASN A 276 -17.38 5.99 -10.53
N VAL A 277 -17.06 5.88 -9.24
CA VAL A 277 -16.21 4.83 -8.66
C VAL A 277 -16.65 3.41 -9.06
N PRO A 278 -17.93 3.00 -8.97
CA PRO A 278 -18.35 1.66 -9.39
C PRO A 278 -18.14 1.40 -10.89
N LYS A 279 -18.27 2.44 -11.72
CA LYS A 279 -18.11 2.33 -13.18
C LYS A 279 -16.64 2.10 -13.54
N LEU A 280 -15.74 2.87 -12.94
CA LEU A 280 -14.29 2.70 -13.13
C LEU A 280 -13.82 1.33 -12.61
N HIS A 281 -14.36 0.87 -11.48
CA HIS A 281 -14.05 -0.45 -10.96
C HIS A 281 -14.52 -1.55 -11.93
N GLN A 282 -15.74 -1.44 -12.46
CA GLN A 282 -16.26 -2.37 -13.45
C GLN A 282 -15.42 -2.39 -14.74
N GLU A 283 -15.00 -1.21 -15.23
CA GLU A 283 -14.13 -1.07 -16.40
C GLU A 283 -12.78 -1.75 -16.20
N TYR A 284 -12.14 -1.49 -15.05
CA TYR A 284 -10.89 -2.16 -14.67
C TYR A 284 -11.07 -3.68 -14.62
N LEU A 285 -12.08 -4.18 -13.91
CA LEU A 285 -12.30 -5.62 -13.78
C LEU A 285 -12.50 -6.27 -15.16
N ARG A 286 -13.33 -5.67 -16.02
CA ARG A 286 -13.56 -6.21 -17.36
C ARG A 286 -12.27 -6.29 -18.16
N ALA A 287 -11.48 -5.21 -18.17
CA ALA A 287 -10.21 -5.17 -18.88
C ALA A 287 -9.20 -6.20 -18.34
N MET A 288 -9.10 -6.33 -17.00
CA MET A 288 -8.21 -7.29 -16.35
C MET A 288 -8.57 -8.73 -16.72
N TYR A 289 -9.85 -9.10 -16.67
CA TYR A 289 -10.29 -10.44 -17.08
C TYR A 289 -10.14 -10.68 -18.58
N ASP A 290 -10.28 -9.65 -19.42
CA ASP A 290 -10.02 -9.78 -20.86
C ASP A 290 -8.55 -10.04 -21.16
N GLU A 291 -7.62 -9.36 -20.48
CA GLU A 291 -6.19 -9.67 -20.55
C GLU A 291 -5.89 -11.08 -20.01
N LEU A 292 -6.46 -11.46 -18.86
CA LEU A 292 -6.30 -12.79 -18.28
C LEU A 292 -6.76 -13.90 -19.25
N ASN A 293 -7.86 -13.66 -19.96
CA ASN A 293 -8.39 -14.58 -20.97
C ASN A 293 -7.52 -14.67 -22.24
N LYS A 294 -6.78 -13.60 -22.58
CA LYS A 294 -5.78 -13.66 -23.65
C LYS A 294 -4.57 -14.49 -23.23
N ILE A 295 -4.14 -14.37 -21.97
CA ILE A 295 -2.99 -15.11 -21.43
C ILE A 295 -3.33 -16.60 -21.22
N THR A 296 -4.54 -16.89 -20.73
CA THR A 296 -5.01 -18.25 -20.39
C THR A 296 -6.36 -18.59 -21.03
N PRO A 297 -6.42 -18.78 -22.37
CA PRO A 297 -7.68 -18.97 -23.09
C PRO A 297 -8.47 -20.21 -22.62
N ASP A 298 -7.78 -21.25 -22.16
CA ASP A 298 -8.40 -22.48 -21.65
C ASP A 298 -9.18 -22.28 -20.35
N LEU A 299 -8.83 -21.26 -19.57
CA LEU A 299 -9.49 -20.94 -18.31
C LEU A 299 -10.61 -19.91 -18.49
N LYS A 300 -10.93 -19.52 -19.73
CA LYS A 300 -11.87 -18.43 -20.01
C LYS A 300 -13.22 -18.59 -19.32
N GLU A 301 -13.81 -19.78 -19.34
CA GLU A 301 -15.11 -20.01 -18.68
C GLU A 301 -15.01 -19.84 -17.15
N HIS A 302 -13.93 -20.32 -16.55
CA HIS A 302 -13.66 -20.17 -15.13
C HIS A 302 -13.44 -18.70 -14.75
N ASN A 303 -12.60 -18.00 -15.51
CA ASN A 303 -12.29 -16.59 -15.33
C ASN A 303 -13.56 -15.73 -15.45
N GLU A 304 -14.44 -16.04 -16.41
CA GLU A 304 -15.69 -15.30 -16.56
C GLU A 304 -16.64 -15.53 -15.36
N LYS A 305 -16.71 -16.74 -14.80
CA LYS A 305 -17.47 -16.98 -13.55
C LYS A 305 -16.92 -16.16 -12.39
N MET A 306 -15.59 -16.03 -12.28
CA MET A 306 -14.95 -15.20 -11.26
C MET A 306 -15.25 -13.72 -11.43
N TYR A 307 -15.23 -13.21 -12.66
CA TYR A 307 -15.66 -11.84 -12.97
C TYR A 307 -17.11 -11.59 -12.52
N GLN A 308 -18.04 -12.47 -12.90
CA GLN A 308 -19.45 -12.34 -12.53
C GLN A 308 -19.65 -12.35 -11.01
N ASN A 309 -18.90 -13.18 -10.27
CA ASN A 309 -18.95 -13.19 -8.81
C ASN A 309 -18.45 -11.87 -8.21
N GLN A 310 -17.40 -11.27 -8.76
CA GLN A 310 -16.87 -9.99 -8.27
C GLN A 310 -17.82 -8.82 -8.54
N LEU A 311 -18.55 -8.85 -9.66
CA LEU A 311 -19.58 -7.84 -9.95
C LEU A 311 -20.72 -7.81 -8.91
N GLN A 312 -20.98 -8.90 -8.19
CA GLN A 312 -22.01 -8.93 -7.15
C GLN A 312 -21.67 -8.06 -5.93
N TYR A 313 -20.41 -7.65 -5.80
CA TYR A 313 -19.90 -6.85 -4.68
C TYR A 313 -19.55 -5.40 -5.09
N LEU A 314 -19.89 -5.00 -6.31
CA LEU A 314 -19.89 -3.61 -6.78
C LEU A 314 -21.22 -2.94 -6.44
#